data_AF-A0A1A3P3Z0-F1
#
_entry.id   AF-A0A1A3P3Z0-F1
#
_cell.length_a   1.000
_cell.length_b   1.000
_cell.length_c   1.000
_cell.angle_alpha   90.00
_cell.angle_beta   90.00
_cell.angle_gamma   90.00
#
_symmetry.space_group_name_H-M   'P 1'
#
loop_
_entity.id
_entity.type
_entity.pdbx_description
1 polymer ?
#
loop_
_entity_poly.entity_id
_entity_poly.type
_entity_poly.pdbx_seq_one_letter_code
_entity_poly.pdbx_strand_id
1 'polypeptide(L)'
;MTIIGDVRRELGDEIIDAAAILSDFIEAAAARTAQEVGFGYVLRPDAPNTYPALVAAFRNSLTTGARLPISSENSDAVVYQPASTNFALRFWHDVNHVRRQLDFGLVDELELSLWHLSELERAGHRPGSLVWRLLHADLTGQAYVQAFAQRFPFDQRRFVAGCVTTGFDHGLLAELRAKEGR
;
A
#
# COMPACT_ATOMS: atom_id res chain seq x y z
N MET A 1 -13.94 -31.83 12.23
CA MET A 1 -13.43 -30.93 11.17
C MET A 1 -14.54 -30.78 10.16
N THR A 2 -15.03 -29.57 9.91
CA THR A 2 -16.11 -29.31 8.93
C THR A 2 -15.49 -28.78 7.65
N ILE A 3 -16.07 -29.11 6.50
CA ILE A 3 -15.64 -28.64 5.16
C ILE A 3 -15.41 -27.12 5.15
N ILE A 4 -16.26 -26.35 5.85
CA ILE A 4 -16.13 -24.89 5.99
C ILE A 4 -14.85 -24.46 6.73
N GLY A 5 -14.43 -25.22 7.74
CA GLY A 5 -13.21 -24.94 8.50
C GLY A 5 -11.94 -25.22 7.71
N ASP A 6 -11.98 -26.17 6.78
CA ASP A 6 -10.84 -26.52 5.93
C ASP A 6 -10.68 -25.52 4.78
N VAL A 7 -11.78 -25.11 4.12
CA VAL A 7 -11.75 -24.05 3.10
C VAL A 7 -11.26 -22.71 3.67
N ARG A 8 -11.63 -22.36 4.90
CA ARG A 8 -11.14 -21.13 5.56
C ARG A 8 -9.65 -21.16 5.86
N ARG A 9 -9.10 -22.35 6.14
CA ARG A 9 -7.67 -22.53 6.40
C ARG A 9 -6.89 -22.41 5.11
N GLU A 10 -7.32 -23.12 4.07
CA GLU A 10 -6.71 -23.05 2.73
C GLU A 10 -6.68 -21.62 2.18
N LEU A 11 -7.79 -20.87 2.29
CA LEU A 11 -7.82 -19.47 1.88
C LEU A 11 -6.89 -18.57 2.72
N GLY A 12 -6.73 -18.88 4.00
CA GLY A 12 -5.76 -18.19 4.86
C GLY A 12 -4.32 -18.43 4.42
N ASP A 13 -3.98 -19.68 4.08
CA ASP A 13 -2.66 -20.07 3.59
C ASP A 13 -2.37 -19.41 2.22
N GLU A 14 -3.35 -19.39 1.31
CA GLU A 14 -3.21 -18.69 0.02
C GLU A 14 -2.94 -17.18 0.19
N ILE A 15 -3.58 -16.53 1.16
CA ILE A 15 -3.35 -15.10 1.46
C ILE A 15 -1.93 -14.88 1.98
N ILE A 16 -1.42 -15.78 2.82
CA ILE A 16 -0.04 -15.70 3.34
C ILE A 16 0.95 -15.81 2.18
N ASP A 17 0.80 -16.79 1.30
CA ASP A 17 1.67 -16.99 0.14
C ASP A 17 1.61 -15.78 -0.82
N ALA A 18 0.41 -15.28 -1.10
CA ALA A 18 0.23 -14.10 -1.96
C ALA A 18 0.81 -12.83 -1.32
N ALA A 19 0.72 -12.68 0.01
CA ALA A 19 1.31 -11.56 0.73
C ALA A 19 2.83 -11.61 0.69
N ALA A 20 3.45 -12.80 0.81
CA ALA A 20 4.89 -12.97 0.67
C ALA A 20 5.36 -12.58 -0.74
N ILE A 21 4.68 -13.08 -1.78
CA ILE A 21 4.97 -12.72 -3.18
C ILE A 21 4.83 -11.21 -3.42
N LEU A 22 3.77 -10.60 -2.90
CA LEU A 22 3.57 -9.15 -3.03
C LEU A 22 4.68 -8.38 -2.30
N SER A 23 5.11 -8.87 -1.13
CA SER A 23 6.16 -8.23 -0.34
C SER A 23 7.48 -8.23 -1.09
N ASP A 24 7.88 -9.36 -1.66
CA ASP A 24 9.09 -9.47 -2.49
C ASP A 24 9.05 -8.52 -3.70
N PHE A 25 7.89 -8.42 -4.36
CA PHE A 25 7.70 -7.49 -5.47
C PHE A 25 7.89 -6.03 -5.04
N ILE A 26 7.28 -5.61 -3.92
CA ILE A 26 7.36 -4.25 -3.40
C ILE A 26 8.80 -3.92 -2.98
N GLU A 27 9.48 -4.79 -2.26
CA GLU A 27 10.88 -4.59 -1.87
C GLU A 27 11.77 -4.42 -3.10
N ALA A 28 11.58 -5.26 -4.13
CA ALA A 28 12.31 -5.13 -5.37
C ALA A 28 12.00 -3.81 -6.11
N ALA A 29 10.73 -3.36 -6.12
CA ALA A 29 10.32 -2.10 -6.73
C ALA A 29 10.90 -0.89 -5.99
N ALA A 30 10.88 -0.90 -4.66
CA ALA A 30 11.49 0.12 -3.81
C ALA A 30 13.01 0.17 -4.00
N ALA A 31 13.68 -0.99 -4.07
CA ALA A 31 15.12 -1.07 -4.33
C ALA A 31 15.50 -0.49 -5.70
N ARG A 32 14.76 -0.86 -6.77
CA ARG A 32 14.96 -0.25 -8.10
C ARG A 32 14.73 1.25 -8.08
N THR A 33 13.66 1.70 -7.42
CA THR A 33 13.35 3.13 -7.28
C THR A 33 14.49 3.87 -6.59
N ALA A 34 15.05 3.32 -5.52
CA ALA A 34 16.18 3.92 -4.80
C ALA A 34 17.44 4.02 -5.68
N GLN A 35 17.70 3.03 -6.53
CA GLN A 35 18.79 3.08 -7.50
C GLN A 35 18.57 4.18 -8.55
N GLU A 36 17.34 4.33 -9.04
CA GLU A 36 17.00 5.33 -10.06
C GLU A 36 17.07 6.77 -9.54
N VAL A 37 16.64 7.02 -8.29
CA VAL A 37 16.65 8.38 -7.70
C VAL A 37 17.95 8.70 -6.96
N GLY A 38 18.80 7.71 -6.69
CA GLY A 38 20.09 7.89 -6.02
C GLY A 38 20.02 8.04 -4.50
N PHE A 39 18.86 7.76 -3.88
CA PHE A 39 18.67 7.79 -2.43
C PHE A 39 17.62 6.78 -1.96
N GLY A 40 17.69 6.38 -0.70
CA GLY A 40 16.66 5.57 -0.03
C GLY A 40 15.73 6.41 0.86
N TYR A 41 15.03 5.78 1.80
CA TYR A 41 14.09 6.44 2.71
C TYR A 41 14.50 6.35 4.18
N VAL A 42 14.03 7.26 5.03
CA VAL A 42 14.17 7.20 6.49
C VAL A 42 12.80 7.37 7.14
N LEU A 43 12.52 6.60 8.19
CA LEU A 43 11.25 6.65 8.90
C LEU A 43 11.18 7.88 9.80
N ARG A 44 10.09 8.65 9.68
CA ARG A 44 9.84 9.87 10.45
C ARG A 44 8.35 10.00 10.77
N PRO A 45 7.95 10.25 12.03
CA PRO A 45 6.54 10.54 12.33
C PRO A 45 6.10 11.89 11.73
N ASP A 46 7.03 12.82 11.56
CA ASP A 46 6.83 14.15 10.98
C ASP A 46 7.15 14.21 9.47
N ALA A 47 7.03 13.07 8.77
CA ALA A 47 7.24 13.02 7.32
C ALA A 47 6.23 13.92 6.56
N PRO A 48 6.57 14.34 5.32
CA PRO A 48 5.68 15.14 4.50
C PRO A 48 4.29 14.51 4.34
N ASN A 49 3.24 15.27 4.63
CA ASN A 49 1.84 14.84 4.51
C ASN A 49 1.03 15.73 3.54
N THR A 50 1.72 16.59 2.79
CA THR A 50 1.14 17.36 1.68
C THR A 50 2.05 17.24 0.46
N TYR A 51 1.45 17.28 -0.74
CA TYR A 51 2.21 17.17 -1.98
C TYR A 51 3.32 18.24 -2.12
N PRO A 52 3.11 19.54 -1.80
CA PRO A 52 4.19 20.52 -1.83
C PRO A 52 5.34 20.20 -0.87
N ALA A 53 5.04 19.70 0.33
CA ALA A 53 6.06 19.29 1.30
C ALA A 53 6.84 18.06 0.80
N LEU A 54 6.16 17.09 0.18
CA LEU A 54 6.80 15.91 -0.41
C LEU A 54 7.74 16.31 -1.56
N VAL A 55 7.30 17.19 -2.46
CA VAL A 55 8.15 17.72 -3.56
C VAL A 55 9.38 18.42 -3.00
N ALA A 56 9.24 19.21 -1.93
CA ALA A 56 10.37 19.88 -1.28
C ALA A 56 11.37 18.87 -0.67
N ALA A 57 10.87 17.86 0.06
CA ALA A 57 11.69 16.81 0.66
C ALA A 57 12.40 15.94 -0.40
N PHE A 58 11.71 15.61 -1.49
CA PHE A 58 12.27 14.89 -2.64
C PHE A 58 13.38 15.69 -3.31
N ARG A 59 13.17 17.00 -3.56
CA ARG A 59 14.21 17.88 -4.12
C ARG A 59 15.43 18.00 -3.22
N ASN A 60 15.23 18.07 -1.91
CA ASN A 60 16.34 18.07 -0.95
C ASN A 60 17.12 16.76 -1.03
N SER A 61 16.43 15.62 -1.08
CA SER A 61 17.03 14.29 -1.20
C SER A 61 17.84 14.15 -2.50
N LEU A 62 17.28 14.59 -3.63
CA LEU A 62 18.00 14.63 -4.92
C LEU A 62 19.26 15.50 -4.87
N THR A 63 19.18 16.68 -4.25
CA THR A 63 20.30 17.64 -4.24
C THR A 63 21.44 17.20 -3.31
N THR A 64 21.10 16.56 -2.20
CA THR A 64 22.06 16.29 -1.11
C THR A 64 22.46 14.83 -0.98
N GLY A 65 21.73 13.91 -1.62
CA GLY A 65 21.83 12.46 -1.38
C GLY A 65 21.25 12.01 -0.04
N ALA A 66 20.62 12.92 0.73
CA ALA A 66 19.91 12.55 1.96
C ALA A 66 18.75 11.60 1.66
N ARG A 67 18.43 10.72 2.62
CA ARG A 67 17.30 9.80 2.53
C ARG A 67 15.97 10.57 2.63
N LEU A 68 14.98 10.18 1.83
CA LEU A 68 13.64 10.76 1.85
C LEU A 68 12.90 10.42 3.16
N PRO A 69 12.41 11.39 3.93
CA PRO A 69 11.54 11.11 5.07
C PRO A 69 10.21 10.50 4.61
N ILE A 70 9.85 9.33 5.14
CA ILE A 70 8.52 8.70 4.93
C ILE A 70 7.85 8.45 6.27
N SER A 71 6.51 8.48 6.28
CA SER A 71 5.76 8.36 7.54
C SER A 71 5.87 6.95 8.13
N SER A 72 6.21 6.88 9.42
CA SER A 72 6.21 5.63 10.21
C SER A 72 4.84 5.27 10.78
N GLU A 73 3.84 6.15 10.67
CA GLU A 73 2.52 5.96 11.27
C GLU A 73 1.66 4.98 10.44
N ASN A 74 0.61 4.42 11.04
CA ASN A 74 -0.35 3.51 10.38
C ASN A 74 0.35 2.35 9.63
N SER A 75 1.35 1.74 10.27
CA SER A 75 2.22 0.70 9.67
C SER A 75 2.39 -0.54 10.56
N ASP A 76 1.65 -0.65 11.67
CA ASP A 76 1.80 -1.75 12.62
C ASP A 76 1.02 -3.00 12.20
N ALA A 77 -0.20 -2.82 11.67
CA ALA A 77 -1.11 -3.89 11.31
C ALA A 77 -1.26 -4.02 9.79
N VAL A 78 -0.22 -4.50 9.10
CA VAL A 78 -0.18 -4.58 7.62
C VAL A 78 -0.29 -6.01 7.10
N VAL A 79 -0.70 -6.18 5.84
CA VAL A 79 -0.79 -7.50 5.19
C VAL A 79 0.56 -8.08 4.78
N TYR A 80 1.59 -7.23 4.66
CA TYR A 80 2.92 -7.59 4.18
C TYR A 80 3.75 -8.44 5.16
N GLN A 81 4.70 -9.18 4.60
CA GLN A 81 5.63 -10.04 5.32
C GLN A 81 7.07 -9.82 4.80
N PRO A 82 7.97 -9.23 5.60
CA PRO A 82 7.75 -8.66 6.94
C PRO A 82 6.90 -7.37 6.90
N ALA A 83 6.41 -6.95 8.07
CA ALA A 83 5.62 -5.71 8.19
C ALA A 83 6.38 -4.45 7.72
N SER A 84 7.72 -4.46 7.77
CA SER A 84 8.56 -3.38 7.29
C SER A 84 8.41 -3.10 5.80
N THR A 85 7.88 -4.05 5.02
CA THR A 85 7.62 -3.84 3.59
C THR A 85 6.56 -2.77 3.33
N ASN A 86 5.71 -2.45 4.32
CA ASN A 86 4.83 -1.28 4.22
C ASN A 86 5.63 0.04 4.06
N PHE A 87 6.82 0.13 4.67
CA PHE A 87 7.69 1.28 4.53
C PHE A 87 8.32 1.34 3.13
N ALA A 88 8.70 0.19 2.57
CA ALA A 88 9.17 0.09 1.20
C ALA A 88 8.07 0.53 0.20
N LEU A 89 6.81 0.10 0.43
CA LEU A 89 5.66 0.54 -0.35
C LEU A 89 5.48 2.05 -0.27
N ARG A 90 5.49 2.64 0.94
CA ARG A 90 5.37 4.09 1.13
C ARG A 90 6.43 4.88 0.39
N PHE A 91 7.69 4.45 0.49
CA PHE A 91 8.76 5.08 -0.29
C PHE A 91 8.51 4.99 -1.79
N TRP A 92 8.14 3.80 -2.28
CA TRP A 92 7.84 3.60 -3.69
C TRP A 92 6.66 4.46 -4.16
N HIS A 93 5.61 4.58 -3.35
CA HIS A 93 4.42 5.41 -3.60
C HIS A 93 4.75 6.91 -3.59
N ASP A 94 5.36 7.43 -2.52
CA ASP A 94 5.76 8.84 -2.36
C ASP A 94 6.67 9.33 -3.50
N VAL A 95 7.68 8.53 -3.88
CA VAL A 95 8.55 8.90 -5.00
C VAL A 95 7.77 8.99 -6.31
N ASN A 96 6.79 8.11 -6.52
CA ASN A 96 6.05 8.05 -7.77
C ASN A 96 4.94 9.09 -7.86
N HIS A 97 4.41 9.62 -6.75
CA HIS A 97 3.67 10.89 -6.75
C HIS A 97 4.49 12.01 -7.41
N VAL A 98 5.72 12.22 -6.95
CA VAL A 98 6.57 13.30 -7.47
C VAL A 98 6.94 13.07 -8.93
N ARG A 99 7.29 11.84 -9.33
CA ARG A 99 7.67 11.53 -10.72
C ARG A 99 6.51 11.65 -11.70
N ARG A 100 5.27 11.43 -11.26
CA ARG A 100 4.06 11.53 -12.09
C ARG A 100 3.31 12.85 -11.95
N GLN A 101 3.76 13.72 -11.05
CA GLN A 101 3.11 14.99 -10.76
C GLN A 101 1.68 14.84 -10.24
N LEU A 102 1.46 13.80 -9.43
CA LEU A 102 0.16 13.44 -8.86
C LEU A 102 0.12 13.90 -7.40
N ASP A 103 -0.92 14.65 -7.01
CA ASP A 103 -1.14 15.06 -5.63
C ASP A 103 -1.86 13.98 -4.80
N PHE A 104 -2.27 14.30 -3.57
CA PHE A 104 -2.94 13.37 -2.63
C PHE A 104 -4.47 13.42 -2.71
N GLY A 105 -5.02 14.09 -3.72
CA GLY A 105 -6.43 14.08 -4.02
C GLY A 105 -6.87 12.71 -4.53
N LEU A 106 -8.14 12.35 -4.32
CA LEU A 106 -8.66 11.02 -4.65
C LEU A 106 -8.39 10.63 -6.12
N VAL A 107 -8.56 11.56 -7.07
CA VAL A 107 -8.36 11.25 -8.51
C VAL A 107 -6.93 10.83 -8.78
N ASP A 108 -5.97 11.58 -8.23
CA ASP A 108 -4.54 11.36 -8.41
C ASP A 108 -4.05 10.11 -7.67
N GLU A 109 -4.59 9.84 -6.47
CA GLU A 109 -4.35 8.59 -5.74
C GLU A 109 -4.86 7.36 -6.51
N LEU A 110 -6.03 7.46 -7.16
CA LEU A 110 -6.57 6.40 -7.99
C LEU A 110 -5.72 6.19 -9.26
N GLU A 111 -5.24 7.27 -9.89
CA GLU A 111 -4.32 7.18 -11.02
C GLU A 111 -3.01 6.50 -10.62
N LEU A 112 -2.42 6.90 -9.49
CA LEU A 112 -1.18 6.31 -9.01
C LEU A 112 -1.38 4.83 -8.62
N SER A 113 -2.50 4.49 -7.98
CA SER A 113 -2.86 3.10 -7.68
C SER A 113 -2.93 2.24 -8.95
N LEU A 114 -3.61 2.72 -10.01
CA LEU A 114 -3.67 2.03 -11.30
C LEU A 114 -2.28 1.88 -11.92
N TRP A 115 -1.41 2.88 -11.77
CA TRP A 115 -0.03 2.75 -12.21
C TRP A 115 0.71 1.64 -11.46
N HIS A 116 0.63 1.59 -10.12
CA HIS A 116 1.26 0.52 -9.32
C HIS A 116 0.73 -0.87 -9.69
N LEU A 117 -0.58 -1.00 -9.94
CA LEU A 117 -1.19 -2.25 -10.40
C LEU A 117 -0.66 -2.64 -11.79
N SER A 118 -0.47 -1.67 -12.69
CA SER A 118 0.13 -1.94 -14.00
C SER A 118 1.58 -2.43 -13.90
N GLU A 119 2.36 -1.96 -12.91
CA GLU A 119 3.71 -2.48 -12.65
C GLU A 119 3.67 -3.93 -12.15
N LEU A 120 2.72 -4.24 -11.28
CA LEU A 120 2.50 -5.59 -10.77
C LEU A 120 2.04 -6.55 -11.90
N GLU A 121 1.21 -6.07 -12.82
CA GLU A 121 0.82 -6.80 -14.03
C GLU A 121 1.98 -7.06 -14.98
N ARG A 122 2.86 -6.07 -15.19
CA ARG A 122 4.10 -6.23 -15.97
C ARG A 122 5.03 -7.29 -15.37
N ALA A 123 5.00 -7.48 -14.05
CA ALA A 123 5.71 -8.55 -13.36
C ALA A 123 5.03 -9.94 -13.47
N GLY A 124 3.88 -10.03 -14.14
CA GLY A 124 3.19 -11.30 -14.44
C GLY A 124 1.98 -11.60 -13.56
N HIS A 125 1.64 -10.72 -12.61
CA HIS A 125 0.48 -10.90 -11.72
C HIS A 125 -0.77 -10.27 -12.34
N ARG A 126 -1.56 -11.10 -13.03
CA ARG A 126 -2.75 -10.65 -13.77
C ARG A 126 -3.82 -10.02 -12.86
N PRO A 127 -4.67 -9.13 -13.41
CA PRO A 127 -5.86 -8.64 -12.72
C PRO A 127 -6.70 -9.79 -12.16
N GLY A 128 -7.18 -9.64 -10.92
CA GLY A 128 -7.98 -10.65 -10.22
C GLY A 128 -7.18 -11.76 -9.52
N SER A 129 -5.88 -11.92 -9.80
CA SER A 129 -5.01 -12.78 -8.98
C SER A 129 -4.99 -12.32 -7.52
N LEU A 130 -4.70 -13.20 -6.58
CA LEU A 130 -4.73 -12.87 -5.16
C LEU A 130 -3.71 -11.76 -4.82
N VAL A 131 -2.49 -11.85 -5.36
CA VAL A 131 -1.44 -10.83 -5.25
C VAL A 131 -1.94 -9.46 -5.75
N TRP A 132 -2.58 -9.44 -6.93
CA TRP A 132 -3.15 -8.21 -7.49
C TRP A 132 -4.27 -7.64 -6.61
N ARG A 133 -5.17 -8.49 -6.12
CA ARG A 133 -6.29 -8.08 -5.26
C ARG A 133 -5.82 -7.54 -3.91
N LEU A 134 -4.72 -8.06 -3.36
CA LEU A 134 -4.10 -7.54 -2.15
C LEU A 134 -3.58 -6.11 -2.37
N LEU A 135 -2.79 -5.86 -3.42
CA LEU A 135 -2.28 -4.52 -3.72
C LEU A 135 -3.41 -3.53 -4.06
N HIS A 136 -4.42 -3.99 -4.81
CA HIS A 136 -5.58 -3.17 -5.14
C HIS A 136 -6.39 -2.79 -3.89
N ALA A 137 -6.63 -3.74 -3.00
CA ALA A 137 -7.29 -3.45 -1.73
C ALA A 137 -6.48 -2.47 -0.87
N ASP A 138 -5.15 -2.57 -0.91
CA ASP A 138 -4.29 -1.69 -0.12
C ASP A 138 -4.26 -0.26 -0.67
N LEU A 139 -3.95 -0.06 -1.95
CA LEU A 139 -3.81 1.27 -2.53
C LEU A 139 -5.17 1.91 -2.81
N THR A 140 -5.99 1.28 -3.66
CA THR A 140 -7.30 1.82 -4.05
C THR A 140 -8.27 1.84 -2.88
N GLY A 141 -8.28 0.78 -2.08
CA GLY A 141 -9.16 0.69 -0.92
C GLY A 141 -8.85 1.77 0.12
N GLN A 142 -7.57 1.99 0.46
CA GLN A 142 -7.21 3.06 1.39
C GLN A 142 -7.52 4.45 0.84
N ALA A 143 -7.29 4.69 -0.46
CA ALA A 143 -7.66 5.96 -1.09
C ALA A 143 -9.15 6.28 -0.89
N TYR A 144 -10.04 5.28 -1.04
CA TYR A 144 -11.47 5.46 -0.76
C TYR A 144 -11.77 5.69 0.72
N VAL A 145 -11.13 4.96 1.64
CA VAL A 145 -11.34 5.18 3.08
C VAL A 145 -10.90 6.58 3.47
N GLN A 146 -9.75 7.06 2.99
CA GLN A 146 -9.26 8.39 3.25
C GLN A 146 -10.21 9.45 2.66
N ALA A 147 -10.68 9.28 1.43
CA ALA A 147 -11.60 10.22 0.81
C ALA A 147 -12.96 10.32 1.54
N PHE A 148 -13.56 9.18 1.89
CA PHE A 148 -14.92 9.16 2.44
C PHE A 148 -14.99 9.26 3.97
N ALA A 149 -13.96 8.81 4.69
CA ALA A 149 -13.93 8.79 6.14
C ALA A 149 -12.85 9.68 6.76
N GLN A 150 -11.97 10.29 5.95
CA GLN A 150 -10.90 11.20 6.40
C GLN A 150 -9.98 10.55 7.44
N ARG A 151 -9.72 9.25 7.28
CA ARG A 151 -8.83 8.43 8.11
C ARG A 151 -8.26 7.26 7.31
N PHE A 152 -7.26 6.61 7.89
CA PHE A 152 -6.80 5.29 7.45
C PHE A 152 -7.72 4.17 7.97
N PRO A 153 -7.65 2.95 7.39
CA PRO A 153 -8.24 1.78 8.00
C PRO A 153 -7.73 1.58 9.44
N PHE A 154 -8.59 1.14 10.36
CA PHE A 154 -8.18 0.91 11.76
C PHE A 154 -7.16 -0.22 11.90
N ASP A 155 -7.31 -1.25 11.08
CA ASP A 155 -6.41 -2.40 10.95
C ASP A 155 -6.30 -2.71 9.45
N GLN A 156 -5.20 -2.28 8.82
CA GLN A 156 -4.97 -2.43 7.38
C GLN A 156 -4.95 -3.91 6.97
N ARG A 157 -4.38 -4.80 7.77
CA ARG A 157 -4.39 -6.25 7.52
C ARG A 157 -5.81 -6.79 7.49
N ARG A 158 -6.63 -6.48 8.51
CA ARG A 158 -8.03 -6.91 8.57
C ARG A 158 -8.83 -6.34 7.40
N PHE A 159 -8.61 -5.07 7.07
CA PHE A 159 -9.26 -4.39 5.96
C PHE A 159 -8.94 -5.04 4.62
N VAL A 160 -7.65 -5.19 4.28
CA VAL A 160 -7.20 -5.78 3.02
C VAL A 160 -7.66 -7.23 2.90
N ALA A 161 -7.50 -8.04 3.96
CA ALA A 161 -8.01 -9.41 3.98
C ALA A 161 -9.53 -9.45 3.80
N GLY A 162 -10.28 -8.54 4.43
CA GLY A 162 -11.73 -8.40 4.27
C GLY A 162 -12.14 -8.12 2.82
N CYS A 163 -11.51 -7.15 2.17
CA CYS A 163 -11.72 -6.83 0.75
C CYS A 163 -11.46 -8.04 -0.17
N VAL A 164 -10.46 -8.85 0.14
CA VAL A 164 -10.08 -9.98 -0.71
C VAL A 164 -10.94 -11.23 -0.46
N THR A 165 -11.38 -11.45 0.77
CA THR A 165 -12.16 -12.65 1.17
C THR A 165 -13.67 -12.48 1.01
N THR A 166 -14.19 -11.25 1.16
CA THR A 166 -15.63 -10.96 1.05
C THR A 166 -16.01 -10.20 -0.22
N GLY A 167 -15.01 -9.80 -1.01
CA GLY A 167 -15.17 -8.93 -2.17
C GLY A 167 -14.86 -7.48 -1.83
N PHE A 168 -14.28 -6.75 -2.80
CA PHE A 168 -13.70 -5.42 -2.57
C PHE A 168 -14.72 -4.44 -1.97
N ASP A 169 -15.89 -4.31 -2.60
CA ASP A 169 -16.94 -3.39 -2.15
C ASP A 169 -17.48 -3.74 -0.75
N HIS A 170 -17.56 -5.04 -0.42
CA HIS A 170 -18.04 -5.49 0.88
C HIS A 170 -17.03 -5.18 1.99
N GLY A 171 -15.74 -5.43 1.75
CA GLY A 171 -14.67 -5.05 2.68
C GLY A 171 -14.59 -3.54 2.89
N LEU A 172 -14.67 -2.77 1.80
CA LEU A 172 -14.70 -1.30 1.84
C LEU A 172 -15.90 -0.77 2.63
N LEU A 173 -17.11 -1.25 2.33
CA LEU A 173 -18.30 -0.82 3.06
C LEU A 173 -18.26 -1.20 4.54
N ALA A 174 -17.72 -2.38 4.86
CA ALA A 174 -17.56 -2.81 6.24
C ALA A 174 -16.62 -1.88 7.01
N GLU A 175 -15.48 -1.52 6.42
CA GLU A 175 -14.52 -0.58 7.03
C GLU A 175 -15.10 0.82 7.17
N LEU A 176 -15.80 1.34 6.16
CA LEU A 176 -16.45 2.66 6.22
C LEU A 176 -17.55 2.74 7.29
N ARG A 177 -18.24 1.63 7.57
CA ARG A 177 -19.25 1.53 8.64
C ARG A 177 -18.64 1.24 10.02
N ALA A 178 -17.37 0.83 10.07
CA ALA A 178 -16.71 0.51 11.32
C ALA A 178 -16.61 1.77 12.21
N LYS A 179 -16.72 1.55 13.51
CA LYS A 179 -16.48 2.57 14.54
C LYS A 179 -15.20 2.19 15.27
N GLU A 180 -14.43 3.19 15.67
CA GLU A 180 -13.20 3.01 16.44
C GLU A 180 -13.49 2.14 17.70
N GLY A 181 -12.68 1.09 17.90
CA GLY A 181 -12.83 0.16 19.04
C GLY A 181 -13.73 -1.07 18.81
N ARG A 182 -13.99 -1.50 17.56
CA ARG A 182 -14.64 -2.79 17.24
C ARG A 182 -13.85 -3.69 16.30
#